data_AF-A0A8C6ULC5-F1
#
_entry.id   AF-A0A8C6ULC5-F1
#
_cell.length_a   1.000
_cell.length_b   1.000
_cell.length_c   1.000
_cell.angle_alpha   90.00
_cell.angle_beta   90.00
_cell.angle_gamma   90.00
#
_symmetry.space_group_name_H-M   'P 1'
#
loop_
_entity.id
_entity.type
_entity.pdbx_description
1 polymer ?
#
loop_
_entity_poly.entity_id
_entity_poly.type
_entity_poly.pdbx_seq_one_letter_code
_entity_poly.pdbx_strand_id
1 'polypeptide(L)'
;MFVNEAVMFLQKLGVYLSTALLFCYLISLNVILRIVYLLSPKLFEKLLLTMGTPMTGNPNFRFEDWGLSFKSFSFIKAASAHMWLSMGQEAFKGGAAPDSPVVTLEGQMSSIFKFMKGLYNRPLVLSFGSCT
;
A
#
# COMPACT_ATOMS: atom_id res chain seq x y z
N MET A 1 -19.66 23.37 1.69
CA MET A 1 -19.14 22.95 0.36
C MET A 1 -17.68 23.37 0.20
N PHE A 2 -17.34 24.67 0.20
CA PHE A 2 -15.96 25.17 0.02
C PHE A 2 -14.92 24.65 1.04
N VAL A 3 -15.31 24.49 2.31
CA VAL A 3 -14.43 23.96 3.37
C VAL A 3 -14.05 22.49 3.12
N ASN A 4 -14.99 21.68 2.63
CA ASN A 4 -14.73 20.26 2.34
C ASN A 4 -13.79 20.10 1.15
N GLU A 5 -13.95 20.93 0.11
CA GLU A 5 -13.05 20.96 -1.06
C GLU A 5 -11.61 21.31 -0.66
N ALA A 6 -11.42 22.35 0.16
CA ALA A 6 -10.10 22.73 0.65
C ALA A 6 -9.44 21.62 1.50
N VAL A 7 -10.21 20.95 2.36
CA VAL A 7 -9.72 19.83 3.18
C VAL A 7 -9.34 18.63 2.30
N MET A 8 -10.14 18.27 1.30
CA MET A 8 -9.81 17.20 0.35
C MET A 8 -8.57 17.54 -0.49
N PHE A 9 -8.43 18.79 -0.93
CA PHE A 9 -7.24 19.24 -1.64
C PHE A 9 -5.97 19.09 -0.80
N LEU A 10 -6.01 19.48 0.48
CA LEU A 10 -4.88 19.31 1.41
C LEU A 10 -4.57 17.83 1.65
N GLN A 11 -5.58 16.97 1.78
CA GLN A 11 -5.38 15.52 1.91
C GLN A 11 -4.69 14.95 0.66
N LYS A 12 -5.16 15.33 -0.54
CA LYS A 12 -4.58 14.90 -1.81
C LYS A 12 -3.14 15.38 -1.98
N LEU A 13 -2.85 16.64 -1.63
CA LEU A 13 -1.49 17.18 -1.62
C LEU A 13 -0.60 16.41 -0.63
N GLY A 14 -1.11 16.10 0.56
CA GLY A 14 -0.42 15.29 1.56
C GLY A 14 -0.07 13.89 1.06
N VAL A 15 -0.97 13.24 0.32
CA VAL A 15 -0.71 11.95 -0.33
C VAL A 15 0.42 12.07 -1.37
N TYR A 16 0.41 13.10 -2.22
CA TYR A 16 1.49 13.30 -3.20
C TYR A 16 2.84 13.54 -2.55
N LEU A 17 2.90 14.41 -1.55
CA LEU A 17 4.15 14.70 -0.82
C LEU A 17 4.66 13.46 -0.10
N SER A 18 3.78 12.75 0.63
CA SER A 18 4.12 11.51 1.33
C SER A 18 4.64 10.45 0.36
N THR A 19 3.97 10.28 -0.79
CA THR A 19 4.39 9.31 -1.82
C THR A 19 5.76 9.65 -2.39
N ALA A 20 6.03 10.92 -2.68
CA ALA A 20 7.34 11.37 -3.15
C ALA A 20 8.45 11.10 -2.11
N LEU A 21 8.19 11.40 -0.83
CA LEU A 21 9.13 11.14 0.26
C LEU A 21 9.38 9.63 0.45
N LEU A 22 8.33 8.82 0.42
CA LEU A 22 8.44 7.35 0.52
C LEU A 22 9.20 6.76 -0.67
N PHE A 23 9.00 7.30 -1.87
CA PHE A 23 9.75 6.88 -3.05
C PHE A 23 11.24 7.22 -2.92
N CYS A 24 11.57 8.45 -2.52
CA CYS A 24 12.96 8.84 -2.24
C CYS A 24 13.60 7.96 -1.16
N TYR A 25 12.86 7.66 -0.09
CA TYR A 25 13.29 6.75 0.96
C TYR A 25 13.54 5.33 0.43
N LEU A 26 12.64 4.78 -0.37
CA LEU A 26 12.76 3.46 -1.00
C LEU A 26 14.04 3.35 -1.84
N ILE A 27 14.32 4.35 -2.70
CA ILE A 27 15.52 4.37 -3.52
C ILE A 27 16.77 4.45 -2.65
N SER A 28 16.77 5.35 -1.66
CA SER A 28 17.90 5.54 -0.74
C SER A 28 18.19 4.26 0.03
N LEU A 29 17.16 3.60 0.56
CA LEU A 29 17.26 2.33 1.27
C LEU A 29 17.83 1.24 0.36
N ASN A 30 17.35 1.11 -0.88
CA ASN A 30 17.86 0.11 -1.82
C ASN A 30 19.35 0.32 -2.14
N VAL A 31 19.78 1.57 -2.35
CA VAL A 31 21.19 1.91 -2.58
C VAL A 31 22.05 1.58 -1.36
N ILE A 32 21.62 1.98 -0.16
CA ILE A 32 22.32 1.67 1.10
C ILE A 32 22.46 0.15 1.26
N LEU A 33 21.37 -0.60 1.07
CA LEU A 33 21.37 -2.06 1.19
C LEU A 33 22.31 -2.72 0.18
N ARG A 34 22.40 -2.21 -1.05
CA ARG A 34 23.39 -2.68 -2.04
C ARG A 34 24.82 -2.42 -1.58
N ILE A 35 25.11 -1.23 -1.06
CA ILE A 35 26.44 -0.89 -0.53
C ILE A 35 26.80 -1.80 0.65
N VAL A 36 25.90 -1.96 1.61
CA VAL A 36 26.12 -2.83 2.78
C VAL A 36 26.37 -4.28 2.34
N TYR A 37 25.58 -4.78 1.38
CA TYR A 37 25.79 -6.14 0.84
C TYR A 37 27.15 -6.30 0.15
N LEU A 38 27.63 -5.27 -0.57
CA LEU A 38 28.96 -5.27 -1.19
C LEU A 38 30.10 -5.24 -0.16
N LEU A 39 29.93 -4.48 0.93
CA LEU A 39 30.93 -4.39 2.00
C LEU A 39 30.97 -5.66 2.86
N SER A 40 29.80 -6.15 3.27
CA SER A 40 29.69 -7.36 4.08
C SER A 40 28.29 -7.98 3.99
N PRO A 41 28.15 -9.15 3.35
CA PRO A 41 26.89 -9.89 3.30
C PRO A 41 26.34 -10.23 4.70
N LYS A 42 27.23 -10.49 5.67
CA LYS A 42 26.85 -10.80 7.06
C LYS A 42 26.23 -9.60 7.77
N LEU A 43 26.71 -8.38 7.50
CA LEU A 43 26.10 -7.17 8.04
C LEU A 43 24.74 -6.90 7.40
N PHE A 44 24.60 -7.16 6.09
CA PHE A 44 23.33 -7.05 5.39
C PHE A 44 22.26 -7.98 5.99
N GLU A 45 22.61 -9.25 6.19
CA GLU A 45 21.74 -10.24 6.81
C GLU A 45 21.31 -9.83 8.23
N LYS A 46 22.28 -9.47 9.08
CA LYS A 46 22.00 -9.02 10.45
C LYS A 46 21.08 -7.79 10.47
N LEU A 47 21.30 -6.83 9.56
CA LEU A 47 20.48 -5.63 9.46
C LEU A 47 19.03 -5.96 9.09
N LEU A 48 18.80 -6.77 8.05
CA LEU A 48 17.46 -7.14 7.61
C LEU A 48 16.72 -8.03 8.61
N LEU A 49 17.43 -8.93 9.29
CA LEU A 49 16.83 -9.71 10.38
C LEU A 49 16.41 -8.82 11.56
N THR A 50 17.20 -7.79 11.86
CA THR A 50 16.88 -6.79 12.91
C THR A 50 15.70 -5.91 12.53
N MET A 51 15.55 -5.56 11.25
CA MET A 51 14.38 -4.81 10.77
C MET A 51 13.06 -5.55 10.96
N GLY A 52 13.10 -6.88 11.11
CA GLY A 52 11.93 -7.71 11.43
C GLY A 52 10.90 -7.69 10.31
N THR A 53 10.96 -8.67 9.41
CA THR A 53 9.92 -8.86 8.41
C THR A 53 8.96 -9.98 8.85
N PRO A 54 7.73 -10.04 8.31
CA PRO A 54 6.86 -11.21 8.52
C PRO A 54 7.54 -12.53 8.13
N MET A 55 8.51 -12.49 7.22
CA MET A 55 9.25 -13.66 6.74
C MET A 55 10.33 -14.12 7.74
N THR A 56 10.82 -13.25 8.62
CA THR A 56 11.83 -13.58 9.64
C THR A 56 11.34 -14.63 10.64
N GLY A 57 10.02 -14.70 10.89
CA GLY A 57 9.41 -15.68 11.79
C GLY A 57 9.01 -17.00 11.13
N ASN A 58 9.22 -17.18 9.84
CA ASN A 58 8.74 -18.34 9.10
C ASN A 58 9.84 -19.42 8.97
N PRO A 59 9.72 -20.59 9.62
CA PRO A 59 10.75 -21.63 9.58
C PRO A 59 10.93 -22.26 8.20
N ASN A 60 9.96 -22.09 7.29
CA ASN A 60 10.03 -22.65 5.93
C ASN A 60 10.79 -21.74 4.94
N PHE A 61 11.14 -20.51 5.33
CA PHE A 61 11.82 -19.56 4.45
C PHE A 61 13.18 -19.18 5.02
N ARG A 62 14.24 -19.47 4.25
CA ARG A 62 15.57 -19.04 4.62
C ARG A 62 15.77 -17.57 4.26
N PHE A 63 16.73 -16.92 4.91
CA PHE A 63 17.05 -15.53 4.61
C PHE A 63 17.41 -15.33 3.13
N GLU A 64 18.12 -16.27 2.50
CA GLU A 64 18.51 -16.16 1.10
C GLU A 64 17.32 -16.14 0.13
N ASP A 65 16.19 -16.77 0.51
CA ASP A 65 14.99 -16.89 -0.33
C ASP A 65 14.25 -15.55 -0.48
N TRP A 66 14.38 -14.65 0.52
CA TRP A 66 13.61 -13.40 0.56
C TRP A 66 14.46 -12.14 0.78
N GLY A 67 15.55 -12.23 1.53
CA GLY A 67 16.37 -11.07 1.93
C GLY A 67 16.97 -10.35 0.73
N LEU A 68 17.40 -11.10 -0.29
CA LEU A 68 17.97 -10.53 -1.52
C LEU A 68 16.94 -9.75 -2.35
N SER A 69 15.65 -9.98 -2.15
CA SER A 69 14.59 -9.24 -2.83
C SER A 69 14.65 -7.74 -2.50
N PHE A 70 15.04 -7.36 -1.28
CA PHE A 70 15.10 -5.96 -0.85
C PHE A 70 16.10 -5.11 -1.64
N LYS A 71 17.18 -5.72 -2.17
CA LYS A 71 18.15 -5.02 -3.05
C LYS A 71 17.82 -5.14 -4.54
N SER A 72 16.81 -5.93 -4.90
CA SER A 72 16.45 -6.20 -6.30
C SER A 72 15.75 -5.01 -6.97
N PHE A 73 15.85 -4.94 -8.31
CA PHE A 73 15.05 -4.00 -9.09
C PHE A 73 13.56 -4.39 -9.14
N SER A 74 13.25 -5.69 -9.06
CA SER A 74 11.88 -6.19 -9.01
C SER A 74 11.13 -5.62 -7.81
N PHE A 75 11.79 -5.51 -6.65
CA PHE A 75 11.23 -4.89 -5.46
C PHE A 75 10.94 -3.40 -5.66
N ILE A 76 11.89 -2.63 -6.23
CA ILE A 76 11.65 -1.23 -6.56
C ILE A 76 10.44 -1.11 -7.49
N LYS A 77 10.39 -1.92 -8.56
CA LYS A 77 9.29 -1.89 -9.54
C LYS A 77 7.94 -2.16 -8.87
N ALA A 78 7.86 -3.20 -8.04
CA ALA A 78 6.63 -3.57 -7.34
C ALA A 78 6.18 -2.47 -6.37
N ALA A 79 7.09 -1.99 -5.51
CA ALA A 79 6.78 -0.91 -4.57
C ALA A 79 6.37 0.38 -5.29
N SER A 80 7.04 0.73 -6.40
CA SER A 80 6.69 1.90 -7.21
C SER A 80 5.32 1.76 -7.86
N ALA A 81 4.97 0.56 -8.36
CA ALA A 81 3.66 0.30 -8.92
C ALA A 81 2.55 0.43 -7.85
N HIS A 82 2.79 -0.06 -6.64
CA HIS A 82 1.87 0.15 -5.53
C HIS A 82 1.70 1.62 -5.15
N MET A 83 2.80 2.37 -5.04
CA MET A 83 2.77 3.81 -4.79
C MET A 83 2.01 4.57 -5.88
N TRP A 84 2.20 4.18 -7.15
CA TRP A 84 1.47 4.76 -8.28
C TRP A 84 -0.04 4.54 -8.16
N LEU A 85 -0.47 3.31 -7.82
CA LEU A 85 -1.89 3.01 -7.60
C LEU A 85 -2.46 3.82 -6.42
N SER A 86 -1.70 3.99 -5.34
CA SER A 86 -2.12 4.81 -4.19
C SER A 86 -2.33 6.29 -4.54
N MET A 87 -1.58 6.85 -5.50
CA MET A 87 -1.77 8.23 -5.97
C MET A 87 -3.09 8.43 -6.74
N GLY A 88 -3.67 7.36 -7.28
CA GLY A 88 -4.98 7.38 -7.95
C GLY A 88 -6.16 7.35 -6.98
N GLN A 89 -5.94 7.43 -5.67
CA GLN A 89 -7.01 7.44 -4.69
C GLN A 89 -7.82 8.75 -4.79
N GLU A 90 -9.12 8.61 -5.03
CA GLU A 90 -10.08 9.73 -5.07
C GLU A 90 -11.06 9.73 -3.90
N ALA A 91 -11.10 8.62 -3.14
CA ALA A 91 -11.92 8.49 -1.95
C ALA A 91 -11.22 9.16 -0.76
N PHE A 92 -11.71 10.34 -0.39
CA PHE A 92 -11.24 11.14 0.75
C PHE A 92 -12.37 11.36 1.75
N LYS A 93 -12.02 11.50 3.04
CA LYS A 93 -13.02 11.70 4.10
C LYS A 93 -13.75 13.02 3.87
N GLY A 94 -15.08 12.97 3.85
CA GLY A 94 -15.94 14.13 3.59
C GLY A 94 -16.23 14.38 2.11
N GLY A 95 -15.60 13.63 1.20
CA GLY A 95 -15.98 13.54 -0.20
C GLY A 95 -17.12 12.56 -0.45
N ALA A 96 -17.61 12.53 -1.69
CA ALA A 96 -18.58 11.52 -2.12
C ALA A 96 -17.90 10.14 -2.13
N ALA A 97 -18.58 9.14 -1.57
CA ALA A 97 -18.11 7.76 -1.69
C ALA A 97 -18.23 7.31 -3.17
N PRO A 98 -17.25 6.59 -3.73
CA PRO A 98 -17.35 6.09 -5.09
C PRO A 98 -18.37 4.95 -5.19
N ASP A 99 -19.24 4.99 -6.21
CA ASP A 99 -20.13 3.86 -6.54
C ASP A 99 -19.40 2.83 -7.41
N SER A 100 -18.39 2.18 -6.83
CA SER A 100 -17.57 1.22 -7.56
C SER A 100 -18.34 -0.06 -7.90
N PRO A 101 -18.07 -0.70 -9.06
CA PRO A 101 -18.66 -1.98 -9.41
C PRO A 101 -18.15 -3.09 -8.48
N VAL A 102 -19.03 -4.04 -8.15
CA VAL A 102 -18.71 -5.23 -7.34
C VAL A 102 -19.41 -6.46 -7.92
N VAL A 103 -18.90 -7.65 -7.62
CA VAL A 103 -19.52 -8.92 -8.01
C VAL A 103 -20.11 -9.59 -6.77
N THR A 104 -21.37 -10.02 -6.84
CA THR A 104 -22.04 -10.72 -5.73
C THR A 104 -21.57 -12.17 -5.63
N LEU A 105 -21.94 -12.86 -4.54
CA LEU A 105 -21.63 -14.29 -4.36
C LEU A 105 -22.26 -15.17 -5.45
N GLU A 106 -23.37 -14.72 -6.04
CA GLU A 106 -24.06 -15.36 -7.15
C GLU A 106 -23.41 -15.06 -8.52
N GLY A 107 -22.27 -14.34 -8.54
CA GLY A 107 -21.55 -13.98 -9.76
C GLY A 107 -22.18 -12.83 -10.55
N GLN A 108 -23.11 -12.08 -9.97
CA GLN A 108 -23.79 -10.98 -10.64
C GLN A 108 -23.05 -9.65 -10.47
N MET A 109 -23.00 -8.84 -11.54
CA MET A 109 -22.48 -7.47 -11.47
C MET A 109 -23.45 -6.56 -10.70
N SER A 110 -22.92 -5.85 -9.72
CA SER A 110 -23.64 -4.90 -8.87
C SER A 110 -22.78 -3.65 -8.62
N SER A 111 -23.25 -2.72 -7.79
CA SER A 111 -22.49 -1.53 -7.36
C SER A 111 -22.61 -1.35 -5.85
N ILE A 112 -21.64 -0.68 -5.23
CA ILE A 112 -21.60 -0.47 -3.77
C ILE A 112 -22.90 0.19 -3.28
N PHE A 113 -23.44 1.16 -4.01
CA PHE A 113 -24.60 1.92 -3.57
C PHE A 113 -25.88 1.08 -3.52
N LYS A 114 -25.98 -0.01 -4.29
CA LYS A 114 -27.12 -0.94 -4.23
C LYS A 114 -27.25 -1.65 -2.87
N PHE A 115 -26.19 -1.67 -2.06
CA PHE A 115 -26.21 -2.26 -0.72
C PHE A 115 -26.65 -1.27 0.37
N MET A 116 -26.81 0.01 0.05
CA MET A 116 -27.36 1.00 1.00
C MET A 116 -28.87 0.73 1.22
N LYS A 117 -29.29 0.59 2.48
CA LYS A 117 -30.70 0.31 2.85
C LYS A 117 -31.31 1.48 3.62
N GLY A 118 -32.45 2.00 3.14
CA GLY A 118 -33.26 3.04 3.78
C GLY A 118 -32.99 4.47 3.28
N LEU A 119 -33.87 5.42 3.66
CA LEU A 119 -33.65 6.86 3.47
C LEU A 119 -32.32 7.26 4.15
N TYR A 120 -31.28 7.56 3.36
CA TYR A 120 -29.97 8.22 3.60
C TYR A 120 -29.25 8.18 4.97
N ASN A 121 -29.80 7.59 6.03
CA ASN A 121 -29.37 7.75 7.41
C ASN A 121 -28.78 6.47 8.03
N ARG A 122 -28.79 5.33 7.32
CA ARG A 122 -28.14 4.11 7.81
C ARG A 122 -26.72 4.01 7.24
N PRO A 123 -25.68 3.97 8.09
CA PRO A 123 -24.32 3.82 7.61
C PRO A 123 -24.11 2.44 7.00
N LEU A 124 -23.46 2.41 5.84
CA LEU A 124 -22.95 1.19 5.21
C LEU A 124 -21.46 1.06 5.57
N VAL A 125 -21.09 -0.03 6.25
CA VAL A 125 -19.70 -0.32 6.60
C VAL A 125 -19.15 -1.33 5.61
N LEU A 126 -18.02 -1.01 4.98
CA LEU A 126 -17.35 -1.88 4.01
C LEU A 126 -16.10 -2.50 4.66
N SER A 127 -15.93 -3.80 4.48
CA SER A 127 -14.72 -4.54 4.87
C SER A 127 -14.15 -5.20 3.63
N PHE A 128 -12.96 -4.76 3.22
CA PHE A 128 -12.23 -5.34 2.10
C PHE A 128 -11.13 -6.23 2.66
N GLY A 129 -11.06 -7.45 2.16
CA GLY A 129 -10.08 -8.43 2.59
C GLY A 129 -10.06 -9.63 1.66
N SER A 130 -9.08 -10.49 1.86
CA SER A 130 -8.96 -11.77 1.17
C SER A 130 -8.51 -12.82 2.18
N CYS A 131 -8.83 -14.09 1.92
CA CYS A 131 -8.35 -15.22 2.72
C CYS A 131 -6.92 -15.66 2.35
N THR A 132 -6.21 -14.86 1.56
CA THR A 132 -4.85 -15.18 1.04
C THR A 132 -3.77 -14.70 2.00
#